data_AF-A0A7H9EJC7-F1
#
_entry.id   AF-A0A7H9EJC7-F1
#
_cell.length_a   1.000
_cell.length_b   1.000
_cell.length_c   1.000
_cell.angle_alpha   90.00
_cell.angle_beta   90.00
_cell.angle_gamma   90.00
#
_symmetry.space_group_name_H-M   'P 1'
#
loop_
_entity.id
_entity.type
_entity.pdbx_description
1 polymer ?
#
loop_
_entity_poly.entity_id
_entity_poly.type
_entity_poly.pdbx_seq_one_letter_code
_entity_poly.pdbx_strand_id
1 'polypeptide(L)'
;MDNAQLIQTKPDPKTVNKLLPDVTYEFELDIRQATGIQDDQSYSSNKINSARNYGAQIVIPVPADFILDEAVSRLASQLKDGEQTTITQVGGKGGNIVITVPKGYGAQGYESQTGYKLVGKFEAECPETTSILTAAGPITIQEQILTEDGLTTISKTLAPWQITMLGKDAIPDQGKLPLYSWGNNNSNLFSQTVATKITNHFSFTN
;
A
#
# COMPACT_ATOMS: atom_id res chain seq x y z
N MET A 1 11.58 -12.80 -9.13
CA MET A 1 10.68 -11.76 -8.56
C MET A 1 9.44 -11.62 -9.46
N ASP A 2 8.93 -12.70 -10.04
CA ASP A 2 8.02 -12.56 -11.19
C ASP A 2 6.58 -12.22 -10.85
N ASN A 3 6.22 -12.35 -9.57
CA ASN A 3 4.90 -12.03 -9.04
C ASN A 3 4.91 -10.86 -8.06
N ALA A 4 5.94 -10.01 -8.12
CA ALA A 4 5.96 -8.80 -7.31
C ALA A 4 4.77 -7.90 -7.67
N GLN A 5 4.15 -7.25 -6.69
CA GLN A 5 2.96 -6.42 -6.89
C GLN A 5 2.77 -5.41 -5.76
N LEU A 6 2.15 -4.27 -6.09
CA LEU A 6 1.68 -3.28 -5.12
C LEU A 6 0.15 -3.36 -5.05
N ILE A 7 -0.38 -3.67 -3.87
CA ILE A 7 -1.82 -3.85 -3.65
C ILE A 7 -2.29 -3.06 -2.43
N GLN A 8 -3.54 -2.60 -2.44
CA GLN A 8 -4.17 -2.08 -1.23
C GLN A 8 -4.48 -3.22 -0.26
N THR A 9 -4.18 -3.03 1.02
CA THR A 9 -4.47 -4.01 2.08
C THR A 9 -5.45 -3.48 3.11
N LYS A 10 -5.48 -2.16 3.38
CA LYS A 10 -6.47 -1.57 4.28
C LYS A 10 -7.01 -0.22 3.78
N PRO A 11 -8.33 0.01 3.96
CA PRO A 11 -9.35 -1.00 4.27
C PRO A 11 -9.44 -2.06 3.15
N ASP A 12 -10.07 -3.22 3.41
CA ASP A 12 -10.07 -4.36 2.47
C ASP A 12 -10.52 -3.91 1.08
N PRO A 13 -9.69 -4.00 0.01
CA PRO A 13 -10.03 -3.49 -1.32
C PRO A 13 -11.29 -4.11 -1.93
N LYS A 14 -11.77 -5.27 -1.45
CA LYS A 14 -13.04 -5.87 -1.92
C LYS A 14 -14.26 -5.07 -1.51
N THR A 15 -14.17 -4.41 -0.36
CA THR A 15 -15.18 -3.45 0.09
C THR A 15 -14.73 -2.03 -0.28
N VAL A 16 -13.45 -1.79 -0.06
CA VAL A 16 -12.48 -0.69 -0.23
C VAL A 16 -12.02 -0.20 -1.61
N ASN A 17 -12.71 -0.42 -2.74
CA ASN A 17 -12.07 -0.28 -4.07
C ASN A 17 -11.97 1.15 -4.68
N LYS A 18 -12.65 2.15 -4.11
CA LYS A 18 -12.57 3.56 -4.51
C LYS A 18 -12.18 4.40 -3.30
N LEU A 19 -11.17 5.24 -3.46
CA LEU A 19 -10.54 5.97 -2.36
C LEU A 19 -11.12 7.38 -2.24
N LEU A 20 -11.00 7.94 -1.05
CA LEU A 20 -11.37 9.30 -0.72
C LEU A 20 -10.10 10.08 -0.34
N PRO A 21 -10.03 11.39 -0.64
CA PRO A 21 -8.99 12.24 -0.10
C PRO A 21 -9.03 12.28 1.43
N ASP A 22 -7.88 12.59 2.03
CA ASP A 22 -7.69 12.73 3.48
C ASP A 22 -8.04 11.50 4.34
N VAL A 23 -8.29 10.34 3.71
CA VAL A 23 -8.43 9.05 4.40
C VAL A 23 -7.11 8.30 4.33
N THR A 24 -6.72 7.71 5.46
CA THR A 24 -5.51 6.87 5.53
C THR A 24 -5.78 5.48 4.97
N TYR A 25 -4.90 5.03 4.09
CA TYR A 25 -4.88 3.71 3.47
C TYR A 25 -3.56 3.00 3.76
N GLU A 26 -3.59 1.67 3.73
CA GLU A 26 -2.41 0.82 3.77
C GLU A 26 -2.31 0.08 2.43
N PHE A 27 -1.14 0.16 1.81
CA PHE A 27 -0.76 -0.62 0.64
C PHE A 27 0.40 -1.55 1.01
N GLU A 28 0.56 -2.64 0.27
CA GLU A 28 1.65 -3.60 0.42
C GLU A 28 2.35 -3.80 -0.91
N LEU A 29 3.66 -3.52 -0.93
CA LEU A 29 4.55 -4.00 -1.97
C LEU A 29 5.05 -5.40 -1.56
N ASP A 30 4.46 -6.42 -2.16
CA ASP A 30 4.87 -7.81 -2.03
C ASP A 30 5.89 -8.15 -3.13
N ILE A 31 7.12 -8.47 -2.77
CA ILE A 31 8.20 -8.77 -3.73
C ILE A 31 8.17 -10.23 -4.20
N ARG A 32 7.68 -11.15 -3.36
CA ARG A 32 7.66 -12.62 -3.60
C ARG A 32 9.00 -13.14 -4.12
N GLN A 33 10.07 -12.90 -3.38
CA GLN A 33 11.43 -13.26 -3.77
C GLN A 33 11.91 -14.59 -3.15
N ALA A 34 12.17 -15.58 -4.01
CA ALA A 34 12.85 -16.82 -3.64
C ALA A 34 14.38 -16.65 -3.47
N THR A 35 15.03 -17.62 -2.83
CA THR A 35 16.48 -17.61 -2.56
C THR A 35 17.36 -18.15 -3.70
N GLY A 36 16.84 -18.84 -4.73
CA GLY A 36 17.66 -19.56 -5.73
C GLY A 36 16.95 -19.98 -7.04
N ILE A 37 17.54 -20.95 -7.77
CA ILE A 37 17.10 -21.47 -9.09
C ILE A 37 15.77 -22.26 -9.04
N GLN A 38 15.32 -22.66 -7.85
CA GLN A 38 14.01 -23.29 -7.72
C GLN A 38 12.94 -22.27 -8.09
N ASP A 39 12.30 -22.54 -9.23
CA ASP A 39 11.08 -21.90 -9.72
C ASP A 39 9.87 -22.20 -8.81
N ASP A 40 10.10 -22.86 -7.67
CA ASP A 40 9.10 -23.09 -6.65
C ASP A 40 9.02 -21.83 -5.75
N GLN A 41 7.84 -21.23 -5.73
CA GLN A 41 7.54 -20.06 -4.90
C GLN A 41 7.33 -20.43 -3.42
N SER A 42 7.56 -21.70 -3.03
CA SER A 42 7.10 -22.29 -1.76
C SER A 42 7.80 -21.70 -0.54
N TYR A 43 8.96 -21.08 -0.74
CA TYR A 43 9.74 -20.41 0.31
C TYR A 43 10.08 -18.96 -0.03
N SER A 44 9.27 -18.32 -0.88
CA SER A 44 9.47 -16.91 -1.24
C SER A 44 9.24 -15.99 -0.03
N SER A 45 10.06 -14.93 0.04
CA SER A 45 9.91 -13.84 0.99
C SER A 45 9.05 -12.74 0.37
N ASN A 46 8.15 -12.14 1.14
CA ASN A 46 7.36 -11.00 0.68
C ASN A 46 8.20 -9.71 0.61
N LYS A 47 9.42 -9.71 1.17
CA LYS A 47 10.40 -8.61 1.08
C LYS A 47 11.57 -8.99 0.18
N ILE A 48 12.54 -8.09 0.09
CA ILE A 48 13.87 -8.47 -0.41
C ILE A 48 14.42 -9.59 0.46
N ASN A 49 14.97 -10.63 -0.17
CA ASN A 49 15.38 -11.83 0.51
C ASN A 49 16.78 -11.66 1.12
N SER A 50 16.85 -11.59 2.45
CA SER A 50 18.08 -11.26 3.18
C SER A 50 19.23 -12.25 2.94
N ALA A 51 18.93 -13.51 2.58
CA ALA A 51 19.97 -14.53 2.35
C ALA A 51 20.85 -14.27 1.12
N ARG A 52 20.37 -13.49 0.14
CA ARG A 52 21.09 -13.20 -1.11
C ARG A 52 21.30 -11.71 -1.39
N ASN A 53 20.67 -10.85 -0.59
CA ASN A 53 20.71 -9.40 -0.76
C ASN A 53 22.09 -8.83 -0.39
N TYR A 54 22.77 -8.23 -1.37
CA TYR A 54 23.99 -7.44 -1.18
C TYR A 54 23.75 -5.93 -1.16
N GLY A 55 22.49 -5.51 -1.17
CA GLY A 55 22.05 -4.13 -1.17
C GLY A 55 20.96 -3.95 -2.22
N ALA A 56 19.83 -3.37 -1.85
CA ALA A 56 18.73 -3.11 -2.78
C ALA A 56 18.17 -1.70 -2.63
N GLN A 57 17.68 -1.18 -3.74
CA GLN A 57 16.93 0.06 -3.79
C GLN A 57 15.63 -0.17 -4.57
N ILE A 58 14.52 0.22 -3.96
CA ILE A 58 13.20 0.21 -4.59
C ILE A 58 12.74 1.65 -4.69
N VAL A 59 12.36 2.06 -5.89
CA VAL A 59 11.81 3.39 -6.16
C VAL A 59 10.38 3.23 -6.65
N ILE A 60 9.45 3.83 -5.92
CA ILE A 60 8.01 3.75 -6.15
C ILE A 60 7.53 5.17 -6.45
N PRO A 61 7.37 5.53 -7.74
CA PRO A 61 6.60 6.71 -8.10
C PRO A 61 5.18 6.57 -7.55
N VAL A 62 4.68 7.65 -6.95
CA VAL A 62 3.35 7.67 -6.32
C VAL A 62 2.37 8.48 -7.17
N PRO A 63 1.06 8.22 -7.10
CA PRO A 63 0.08 9.14 -7.68
C PRO A 63 0.19 10.51 -7.01
N ALA A 64 -0.20 11.55 -7.74
CA ALA A 64 -0.15 12.93 -7.25
C ALA A 64 -0.83 13.05 -5.88
N ASP A 65 -0.30 13.96 -5.06
CA ASP A 65 -0.83 14.30 -3.73
C ASP A 65 -0.79 13.20 -2.66
N PHE A 66 -0.23 12.02 -2.95
CA PHE A 66 0.02 11.03 -1.91
C PHE A 66 1.09 11.50 -0.93
N ILE A 67 0.81 11.36 0.37
CA ILE A 67 1.75 11.58 1.46
C ILE A 67 1.90 10.29 2.25
N LEU A 68 3.13 9.83 2.39
CA LEU A 68 3.51 8.68 3.20
C LEU A 68 3.65 9.09 4.67
N ASP A 69 3.06 8.31 5.56
CA ASP A 69 3.45 8.30 6.96
C ASP A 69 4.63 7.32 7.12
N GLU A 70 5.85 7.83 7.06
CA GLU A 70 7.07 7.02 7.09
C GLU A 70 7.20 6.18 8.36
N ALA A 71 6.84 6.75 9.51
CA ALA A 71 6.96 6.09 10.81
C ALA A 71 5.95 4.93 10.91
N VAL A 72 4.70 5.16 10.53
CA VAL A 72 3.66 4.13 10.53
C VAL A 72 3.96 3.07 9.46
N SER A 73 4.46 3.47 8.30
CA SER A 73 4.87 2.54 7.23
C SER A 73 6.00 1.61 7.66
N ARG A 74 7.02 2.14 8.36
CA ARG A 74 8.11 1.36 8.92
C ARG A 74 7.61 0.34 9.95
N LEU A 75 6.73 0.77 10.85
CA LEU A 75 6.13 -0.11 11.87
C LEU A 75 5.24 -1.19 11.24
N ALA A 76 4.36 -0.80 10.32
CA ALA A 76 3.46 -1.72 9.61
C ALA A 76 4.23 -2.73 8.75
N SER A 77 5.39 -2.32 8.24
CA SER A 77 6.33 -3.19 7.52
C SER A 77 7.07 -4.17 8.44
N GLN A 78 6.84 -4.14 9.75
CA GLN A 78 7.52 -4.99 10.75
C GLN A 78 9.04 -4.85 10.73
N LEU A 79 9.55 -3.66 10.36
CA LEU A 79 10.99 -3.41 10.38
C LEU A 79 11.47 -3.37 11.84
N LYS A 80 12.39 -4.26 12.20
CA LYS A 80 12.82 -4.51 13.59
C LYS A 80 13.60 -3.30 14.13
N ASP A 81 13.64 -3.15 15.46
CA ASP A 81 14.52 -2.14 16.06
C ASP A 81 15.99 -2.49 15.80
N GLY A 82 16.76 -1.50 15.32
CA GLY A 82 18.13 -1.69 14.83
C GLY A 82 18.21 -2.16 13.37
N GLU A 83 17.08 -2.31 12.67
CA GLU A 83 17.06 -2.53 11.23
C GLU A 83 17.49 -1.26 10.49
N GLN A 84 18.35 -1.42 9.47
CA GLN A 84 18.83 -0.30 8.65
C GLN A 84 18.01 -0.08 7.37
N THR A 85 17.02 -0.95 7.12
CA THR A 85 16.06 -0.75 6.04
C THR A 85 15.30 0.55 6.26
N THR A 86 15.27 1.42 5.27
CA THR A 86 14.54 2.70 5.33
C THR A 86 13.39 2.71 4.34
N ILE A 87 12.30 3.39 4.69
CA ILE A 87 11.15 3.68 3.82
C ILE A 87 10.92 5.19 3.95
N THR A 88 11.19 5.94 2.89
CA THR A 88 11.13 7.41 2.92
C THR A 88 10.42 7.96 1.68
N GLN A 89 9.78 9.12 1.79
CA GLN A 89 9.20 9.83 0.66
C GLN A 89 10.05 11.03 0.28
N VAL A 90 10.81 10.88 -0.81
CA VAL A 90 11.73 11.90 -1.30
C VAL A 90 10.97 12.95 -2.08
N GLY A 91 11.12 14.22 -1.69
CA GLY A 91 10.42 15.36 -2.32
C GLY A 91 9.06 15.68 -1.69
N GLY A 92 8.67 15.01 -0.61
CA GLY A 92 7.42 15.25 0.09
C GLY A 92 6.19 14.79 -0.69
N LYS A 93 5.07 15.51 -0.56
CA LYS A 93 3.79 15.19 -1.20
C LYS A 93 3.95 14.93 -2.71
N GLY A 94 3.45 13.78 -3.18
CA GLY A 94 3.57 13.35 -4.57
C GLY A 94 4.98 12.94 -5.01
N GLY A 95 5.96 13.01 -4.10
CA GLY A 95 7.33 12.55 -4.32
C GLY A 95 7.45 11.04 -4.23
N ASN A 96 8.53 10.50 -4.81
CA ASN A 96 8.77 9.06 -4.86
C ASN A 96 8.98 8.49 -3.47
N ILE A 97 8.44 7.31 -3.21
CA ILE A 97 8.85 6.50 -2.06
C ILE A 97 10.10 5.72 -2.44
N VAL A 98 11.12 5.79 -1.60
CA VAL A 98 12.37 5.05 -1.75
C VAL A 98 12.53 4.12 -0.57
N ILE A 99 12.63 2.82 -0.86
CA ILE A 99 12.98 1.78 0.11
C ILE A 99 14.42 1.39 -0.13
N THR A 100 15.29 1.59 0.87
CA THR A 100 16.69 1.17 0.81
C THR A 100 16.89 0.00 1.76
N VAL A 101 17.34 -1.14 1.23
CA VAL A 101 17.54 -2.39 1.99
C VAL A 101 19.03 -2.73 1.95
N PRO A 102 19.79 -2.45 3.02
CA PRO A 102 21.23 -2.72 3.01
C PRO A 102 21.55 -4.23 2.92
N LYS A 103 22.81 -4.56 2.62
CA LYS A 103 23.28 -5.95 2.54
C LYS A 103 22.87 -6.76 3.78
N GLY A 104 22.35 -7.97 3.55
CA GLY A 104 21.93 -8.88 4.61
C GLY A 104 20.62 -8.51 5.33
N TYR A 105 20.01 -7.37 5.00
CA TYR A 105 18.67 -6.99 5.48
C TYR A 105 17.57 -7.45 4.53
N GLY A 106 16.33 -7.40 5.02
CA GLY A 106 15.16 -7.98 4.39
C GLY A 106 14.58 -9.10 5.25
N ALA A 107 13.91 -10.07 4.63
CA ALA A 107 13.34 -11.22 5.34
C ALA A 107 13.53 -12.50 4.54
N GLN A 108 13.56 -13.64 5.21
CA GLN A 108 13.48 -14.96 4.56
C GLN A 108 12.06 -15.52 4.66
N GLY A 109 11.69 -16.42 3.73
CA GLY A 109 10.33 -16.97 3.66
C GLY A 109 9.85 -17.64 4.97
N TYR A 110 10.75 -18.30 5.71
CA TYR A 110 10.38 -18.94 6.98
C TYR A 110 9.93 -17.95 8.07
N GLU A 111 10.34 -16.67 7.97
CA GLU A 111 9.94 -15.65 8.94
C GLU A 111 8.48 -15.21 8.77
N SER A 112 7.83 -15.58 7.65
CA SER A 112 6.43 -15.24 7.36
C SER A 112 6.11 -13.74 7.52
N GLN A 113 7.09 -12.86 7.25
CA GLN A 113 6.90 -11.42 7.32
C GLN A 113 6.04 -10.91 6.16
N THR A 114 5.30 -9.84 6.41
CA THR A 114 4.61 -9.09 5.35
C THR A 114 5.60 -8.41 4.39
N GLY A 115 5.14 -8.03 3.20
CA GLY A 115 5.85 -7.13 2.30
C GLY A 115 6.08 -5.74 2.88
N TYR A 116 6.53 -4.80 2.06
CA TYR A 116 6.72 -3.42 2.51
C TYR A 116 5.37 -2.71 2.54
N LYS A 117 4.93 -2.31 3.73
CA LYS A 117 3.72 -1.54 3.94
C LYS A 117 3.96 -0.06 3.69
N LEU A 118 3.08 0.54 2.90
CA LEU A 118 3.03 1.97 2.62
C LEU A 118 1.72 2.51 3.19
N VAL A 119 1.81 3.18 4.33
CA VAL A 119 0.67 3.76 5.02
C VAL A 119 0.68 5.26 4.78
N GLY A 120 -0.41 5.80 4.27
CA GLY A 120 -0.49 7.21 3.92
C GLY A 120 -1.86 7.63 3.45
N LYS A 121 -1.96 8.84 2.94
CA LYS A 121 -3.22 9.45 2.48
C LYS A 121 -2.98 10.31 1.25
N PHE A 122 -4.06 10.65 0.55
CA PHE A 122 -4.03 11.62 -0.54
C PHE A 122 -4.49 12.97 -0.02
N GLU A 123 -3.58 13.94 0.08
CA GLU A 123 -3.90 15.32 0.48
C GLU A 123 -4.22 16.15 -0.77
N ALA A 124 -5.41 15.86 -1.32
CA ALA A 124 -5.93 16.38 -2.57
C ALA A 124 -7.35 16.91 -2.38
N GLU A 125 -7.80 17.80 -3.27
CA GLU A 125 -9.23 18.08 -3.39
C GLU A 125 -9.95 16.84 -3.94
N CYS A 126 -11.20 16.64 -3.51
CA CYS A 126 -12.04 15.58 -4.05
C CYS A 126 -12.33 15.88 -5.54
N PRO A 127 -12.03 14.97 -6.47
CA PRO A 127 -12.23 15.23 -7.89
C PRO A 127 -13.71 15.40 -8.21
N GLU A 128 -14.01 16.16 -9.26
CA GLU A 128 -15.39 16.37 -9.74
C GLU A 128 -16.06 15.04 -10.14
N THR A 129 -15.30 14.15 -10.76
CA THR A 129 -15.75 12.83 -11.21
C THR A 129 -14.80 11.75 -10.75
N THR A 130 -15.32 10.56 -10.49
CA THR A 130 -14.51 9.37 -10.19
C THR A 130 -13.48 9.15 -11.28
N SER A 131 -12.20 9.05 -10.90
CA SER A 131 -11.08 9.02 -11.85
C SER A 131 -9.96 8.10 -11.36
N ILE A 132 -9.18 7.58 -12.30
CA ILE A 132 -7.99 6.78 -12.01
C ILE A 132 -6.81 7.74 -11.88
N LEU A 133 -6.15 7.73 -10.72
CA LEU A 133 -4.88 8.42 -10.53
C LEU A 133 -3.75 7.42 -10.80
N THR A 134 -2.83 7.80 -11.69
CA THR A 134 -1.67 6.98 -12.09
C THR A 134 -0.40 7.71 -11.72
N ALA A 135 0.55 7.01 -11.10
CA ALA A 135 1.87 7.54 -10.84
C ALA A 135 2.63 7.89 -12.13
N ALA A 136 3.54 8.85 -12.06
CA ALA A 136 4.27 9.36 -13.23
C ALA A 136 5.16 8.32 -13.95
N GLY A 137 5.46 7.19 -13.30
CA GLY A 137 6.32 6.16 -13.86
C GLY A 137 6.14 4.80 -13.20
N PRO A 138 6.83 3.78 -13.72
CA PRO A 138 6.78 2.44 -13.18
C PRO A 138 7.56 2.34 -11.86
N ILE A 139 7.24 1.33 -11.06
CA ILE A 139 8.03 0.99 -9.87
C ILE A 139 9.27 0.21 -10.31
N THR A 140 10.44 0.58 -9.80
CA THR A 140 11.71 -0.09 -10.11
C THR A 140 12.32 -0.70 -8.87
N ILE A 141 12.72 -1.96 -8.95
CA ILE A 141 13.45 -2.69 -7.92
C ILE A 141 14.83 -3.00 -8.50
N GLN A 142 15.88 -2.55 -7.84
CA GLN A 142 17.26 -2.89 -8.14
C GLN A 142 17.88 -3.58 -6.94
N GLU A 143 18.49 -4.74 -7.15
CA GLU A 143 19.14 -5.52 -6.08
C GLU A 143 20.52 -5.97 -6.56
N GLN A 144 21.51 -5.77 -5.70
CA GLN A 144 22.83 -6.35 -5.86
C GLN A 144 22.85 -7.76 -5.28
N ILE A 145 23.43 -8.69 -6.02
CA ILE A 145 23.58 -10.09 -5.64
C ILE A 145 25.01 -10.55 -5.91
N LEU A 146 25.50 -11.50 -5.12
CA LEU A 146 26.78 -12.14 -5.39
C LEU A 146 26.57 -13.36 -6.29
N THR A 147 27.28 -13.42 -7.41
CA THR A 147 27.39 -14.57 -8.30
C THR A 147 28.83 -15.10 -8.33
N GLU A 148 29.09 -16.18 -9.08
CA GLU A 148 30.44 -16.70 -9.28
C GLU A 148 31.38 -15.66 -9.93
N ASP A 149 30.85 -14.82 -10.82
CA ASP A 149 31.57 -13.74 -11.50
C ASP A 149 31.75 -12.47 -10.63
N GLY A 150 31.26 -12.48 -9.39
CA GLY A 150 31.32 -11.36 -8.46
C GLY A 150 29.97 -10.66 -8.26
N LEU A 151 30.01 -9.39 -7.87
CA LEU A 151 28.80 -8.62 -7.56
C LEU A 151 28.12 -8.16 -8.84
N THR A 152 26.83 -8.48 -9.01
CA THR A 152 26.02 -8.04 -10.15
C THR A 152 24.71 -7.42 -9.67
N THR A 153 24.07 -6.63 -10.54
CA THR A 153 22.77 -6.01 -10.26
C THR A 153 21.70 -6.70 -11.09
N ILE A 154 20.63 -7.14 -10.43
CA ILE A 154 19.39 -7.56 -11.09
C ILE A 154 18.33 -6.47 -10.93
N SER A 155 17.40 -6.41 -11.88
CA SER A 155 16.37 -5.39 -11.88
C SER A 155 15.01 -5.96 -12.26
N LYS A 156 13.96 -5.42 -11.64
CA LYS A 156 12.56 -5.70 -11.98
C LYS A 156 11.80 -4.39 -12.06
N THR A 157 10.90 -4.32 -13.02
CA THR A 157 9.98 -3.20 -13.21
C THR A 157 8.55 -3.70 -13.04
N LEU A 158 7.73 -2.96 -12.31
CA LEU A 158 6.30 -3.20 -12.15
C LEU A 158 5.51 -2.12 -12.87
N ALA A 159 4.22 -2.37 -13.09
CA ALA A 159 3.32 -1.35 -13.61
C ALA A 159 3.33 -0.10 -12.69
N PRO A 160 3.10 1.10 -13.25
CA PRO A 160 2.87 2.30 -12.46
C PRO A 160 1.78 2.09 -11.41
N TRP A 161 1.95 2.68 -10.24
CA TRP A 161 0.93 2.61 -9.19
C TRP A 161 -0.34 3.33 -9.65
N GLN A 162 -1.47 2.62 -9.61
CA GLN A 162 -2.80 3.15 -9.92
C GLN A 162 -3.76 2.98 -8.74
N ILE A 163 -4.59 3.99 -8.53
CA ILE A 163 -5.75 3.94 -7.63
C ILE A 163 -6.97 4.57 -8.32
N THR A 164 -8.17 4.26 -7.83
CA THR A 164 -9.39 4.96 -8.26
C THR A 164 -9.83 5.92 -7.14
N MET A 165 -9.87 7.22 -7.42
CA MET A 165 -10.37 8.24 -6.50
C MET A 165 -11.86 8.49 -6.79
N LEU A 166 -12.68 8.52 -5.75
CA LEU A 166 -14.12 8.77 -5.85
C LEU A 166 -14.38 10.24 -6.15
N GLY A 167 -15.33 10.51 -7.07
CA GLY A 167 -15.79 11.87 -7.35
C GLY A 167 -16.71 12.42 -6.26
N LYS A 168 -16.76 13.75 -6.13
CA LYS A 168 -17.51 14.46 -5.08
C LYS A 168 -18.99 14.07 -4.98
N ASP A 169 -19.64 13.79 -6.11
CA ASP A 169 -21.07 13.47 -6.19
C ASP A 169 -21.33 11.96 -6.33
N ALA A 170 -20.28 11.15 -6.37
CA ALA A 170 -20.42 9.71 -6.47
C ALA A 170 -20.72 9.10 -5.10
N ILE A 171 -21.74 8.25 -5.04
CA ILE A 171 -22.08 7.49 -3.84
C ILE A 171 -20.97 6.46 -3.62
N PRO A 172 -20.28 6.46 -2.47
CA PRO A 172 -19.32 5.40 -2.16
C PRO A 172 -20.03 4.05 -2.16
N ASP A 173 -19.44 3.03 -2.78
CA ASP A 173 -19.95 1.65 -2.71
C ASP A 173 -19.85 1.05 -1.29
N GLN A 174 -19.34 1.83 -0.34
CA GLN A 174 -18.79 1.41 0.95
C GLN A 174 -19.51 2.17 2.06
N GLY A 175 -20.18 1.43 2.93
CA GLY A 175 -21.06 2.01 3.95
C GLY A 175 -22.54 1.67 3.78
N LYS A 176 -22.90 0.50 3.24
CA LYS A 176 -24.21 -0.07 3.53
C LYS A 176 -24.28 -0.33 5.03
N LEU A 177 -24.89 0.58 5.76
CA LEU A 177 -25.31 0.36 7.14
C LEU A 177 -26.69 -0.30 7.06
N PRO A 178 -26.84 -1.62 7.27
CA PRO A 178 -28.15 -2.23 7.23
C PRO A 178 -28.97 -1.72 8.42
N LEU A 179 -29.98 -0.88 8.14
CA LEU A 179 -31.00 -0.50 9.10
C LEU A 179 -32.09 -1.57 9.09
N TYR A 180 -32.17 -2.36 10.17
CA TYR A 180 -33.28 -3.27 10.41
C TYR A 180 -34.29 -2.58 11.34
N SER A 181 -35.49 -2.26 10.82
CA SER A 181 -36.63 -1.86 11.66
C SER A 181 -37.56 -3.05 11.85
N TRP A 182 -37.69 -3.55 13.07
CA TRP A 182 -38.74 -4.49 13.45
C TRP A 182 -39.78 -3.78 14.32
N GLY A 183 -40.99 -3.59 13.78
CA GLY A 183 -42.17 -3.17 14.54
C GLY A 183 -42.12 -1.75 15.11
N ASN A 184 -43.28 -1.31 15.63
CA ASN A 184 -43.59 0.04 16.08
C ASN A 184 -42.67 0.52 17.22
N ASN A 185 -41.50 1.08 16.90
CA ASN A 185 -40.68 1.85 17.82
C ASN A 185 -40.34 3.20 17.18
N ASN A 186 -40.66 4.27 17.90
CA ASN A 186 -40.67 5.65 17.39
C ASN A 186 -39.27 6.31 17.31
N SER A 187 -38.16 5.57 17.45
CA SER A 187 -36.82 6.16 17.45
C SER A 187 -35.71 5.13 17.17
N ASN A 188 -34.83 5.46 16.21
CA ASN A 188 -33.50 4.86 16.08
C ASN A 188 -32.46 5.94 16.44
N LEU A 189 -31.65 5.72 17.47
CA LEU A 189 -30.63 6.67 17.92
C LEU A 189 -29.28 6.31 17.32
N PHE A 190 -28.68 7.27 16.60
CA PHE A 190 -27.31 7.18 16.12
C PHE A 190 -26.41 7.92 17.11
N SER A 191 -25.45 7.24 17.73
CA SER A 191 -24.42 7.91 18.55
C SER A 191 -23.05 7.71 17.92
N GLN A 192 -22.37 8.83 17.68
CA GLN A 192 -20.99 8.87 17.24
C GLN A 192 -20.14 9.42 18.39
N THR A 193 -19.11 8.68 18.79
CA THR A 193 -18.24 9.01 19.94
C THR A 193 -16.97 9.77 19.55
N VAL A 194 -16.80 10.10 18.27
CA VAL A 194 -15.63 10.82 17.73
C VAL A 194 -16.07 11.88 16.75
N ALA A 195 -15.47 13.07 16.82
CA ALA A 195 -15.79 14.20 15.94
C ALA A 195 -15.23 13.96 14.53
N THR A 196 -16.05 13.45 13.62
CA THR A 196 -15.80 13.54 12.17
C THR A 196 -17.01 14.14 11.47
N LYS A 197 -16.77 14.80 10.35
CA LYS A 197 -17.83 15.41 9.52
C LYS A 197 -18.58 14.28 8.81
N ILE A 198 -19.75 13.89 9.32
CA ILE A 198 -20.62 12.91 8.64
C ILE A 198 -21.53 13.66 7.66
N THR A 199 -21.48 13.27 6.38
CA THR A 199 -22.55 13.54 5.42
C THR A 199 -23.34 12.25 5.20
N ASN A 200 -24.58 12.20 5.69
CA ASN A 200 -25.48 11.07 5.44
C ASN A 200 -26.41 11.42 4.28
N HIS A 201 -26.37 10.62 3.21
CA HIS A 201 -27.32 10.71 2.11
C HIS A 201 -28.49 9.77 2.37
N PHE A 202 -29.67 10.33 2.68
CA PHE A 202 -30.91 9.57 2.77
C PHE A 202 -31.69 9.73 1.47
N SER A 203 -32.07 8.62 0.86
CA SER A 203 -33.02 8.58 -0.26
C SER A 203 -34.15 7.64 0.12
N PHE A 204 -35.39 8.11 -0.03
CA PHE A 204 -36.58 7.30 0.17
C PHE A 204 -37.22 7.05 -1.20
N THR A 205 -37.59 5.80 -1.45
CA THR A 205 -38.50 5.42 -2.54
C THR A 205 -39.81 5.01 -1.90
N ASN A 206 -40.91 5.66 -2.28
CA ASN A 206 -42.26 5.24 -1.91
C ASN A 206 -42.68 3.99 -2.67
#